data_AF-A0A4S5D5J8-F1
#
_entry.id   AF-A0A4S5D5J8-F1
#
_cell.length_a   1.000
_cell.length_b   1.000
_cell.length_c   1.000
_cell.angle_alpha   90.00
_cell.angle_beta   90.00
_cell.angle_gamma   90.00
#
_symmetry.space_group_name_H-M   'P 1'
#
loop_
_entity.id
_entity.type
_entity.pdbx_description
1 polymer ?
#
loop_
_entity_poly.entity_id
_entity_poly.type
_entity_poly.pdbx_seq_one_letter_code
_entity_poly.pdbx_strand_id
1 'polypeptide(L)'
;MSNYVQYGKNIRISNLYGGEGNPSYLGINTKQTTSITSALDPIGTYKSFSDYVNETQWTIGLVESSGDGSSVYSGDTITLVNASDGGNLALFNSYAPSDSGYPVATTTDTDDALVTINWTIIITTKKSGKDVGLNYEDNIILVANFNNLAGVLDTNGAGNNKPFQYLVTGSRLANRDGGSGTWKVLTVQG
;
A
#
# COMPACT_ATOMS: atom_id res chain seq x y z
N MET A 1 22.49 -10.81 -3.07
CA MET A 1 21.12 -10.39 -3.46
C MET A 1 21.14 -8.89 -3.61
N SER A 2 20.36 -8.33 -4.55
CA SER A 2 20.21 -6.87 -4.65
C SER A 2 19.53 -6.34 -3.39
N ASN A 3 19.96 -5.19 -2.88
CA ASN A 3 19.26 -4.49 -1.81
C ASN A 3 18.07 -3.66 -2.32
N TYR A 4 17.96 -3.52 -3.65
CA TYR A 4 16.88 -2.82 -4.30
C TYR A 4 15.64 -3.69 -4.47
N VAL A 5 14.48 -3.07 -4.26
CA VAL A 5 13.17 -3.66 -4.52
C VAL A 5 13.01 -3.84 -6.03
N GLN A 6 12.59 -5.04 -6.44
CA GLN A 6 12.42 -5.40 -7.85
C GLN A 6 10.95 -5.61 -8.21
N TYR A 7 10.61 -5.25 -9.45
CA TYR A 7 9.30 -5.56 -10.02
C TYR A 7 9.05 -7.08 -10.12
N GLY A 8 7.78 -7.48 -10.05
CA GLY A 8 7.35 -8.87 -10.19
C GLY A 8 7.73 -9.79 -9.02
N LYS A 9 8.30 -9.26 -7.93
CA LYS A 9 8.59 -10.02 -6.71
C LYS A 9 7.48 -9.84 -5.69
N ASN A 10 7.25 -10.91 -4.92
CA ASN A 10 6.41 -10.83 -3.73
C ASN A 10 7.15 -10.08 -2.63
N ILE A 11 6.41 -9.18 -1.99
CA ILE A 11 6.86 -8.33 -0.89
C ILE A 11 5.84 -8.36 0.25
N ARG A 12 6.24 -7.82 1.39
CA ARG A 12 5.30 -7.28 2.39
C ARG A 12 5.51 -5.78 2.51
N ILE A 13 4.50 -5.09 3.03
CA ILE A 13 4.57 -3.65 3.30
C ILE A 13 4.24 -3.46 4.77
N SER A 14 5.17 -2.88 5.54
CA SER A 14 4.96 -2.55 6.95
C SER A 14 4.64 -1.07 7.10
N ASN A 15 3.64 -0.75 7.93
CA ASN A 15 3.40 0.60 8.41
C ASN A 15 4.30 0.91 9.60
N LEU A 16 4.69 2.18 9.77
CA LEU A 16 5.55 2.65 10.86
C LEU A 16 4.80 3.45 11.95
N TYR A 17 3.47 3.43 11.97
CA TYR A 17 2.70 4.01 13.06
C TYR A 17 2.98 3.28 14.38
N GLY A 18 3.37 4.06 15.41
CA GLY A 18 3.88 3.52 16.67
C GLY A 18 5.37 3.17 16.65
N GLY A 19 6.09 3.46 15.56
CA GLY A 19 7.53 3.26 15.39
C GLY A 19 7.93 1.85 14.95
N GLU A 20 9.21 1.69 14.60
CA GLU A 20 9.75 0.41 14.07
C GLU A 20 9.62 -0.77 15.04
N GLY A 21 9.51 -0.51 16.36
CA GLY A 21 9.29 -1.53 17.37
C GLY A 21 7.85 -2.06 17.46
N ASN A 22 6.90 -1.47 16.73
CA ASN A 22 5.51 -1.88 16.69
C ASN A 22 5.00 -1.96 15.25
N PRO A 23 5.59 -2.83 14.40
CA PRO A 23 5.23 -2.91 13.00
C PRO A 23 3.80 -3.43 12.84
N SER A 24 3.16 -3.04 11.74
CA SER A 24 1.93 -3.68 11.27
C SER A 24 1.99 -3.87 9.76
N TYR A 25 1.43 -4.96 9.25
CA TYR A 25 1.65 -5.42 7.88
C TYR A 25 0.38 -5.24 7.04
N LEU A 26 0.47 -4.49 5.94
CA LEU A 26 -0.63 -4.27 5.02
C LEU A 26 -1.16 -5.61 4.49
N GLY A 27 -2.47 -5.82 4.60
CA GLY A 27 -3.10 -7.02 4.08
C GLY A 27 -4.63 -6.92 4.01
N ILE A 28 -5.23 -7.95 3.42
CA ILE A 28 -6.68 -8.03 3.17
C ILE A 28 -7.37 -9.01 4.11
N ASN A 29 -8.68 -8.84 4.32
CA ASN A 29 -9.49 -9.80 5.08
C ASN A 29 -10.53 -10.50 4.21
N THR A 30 -10.14 -11.66 3.66
CA THR A 30 -10.97 -12.54 2.80
C THR A 30 -12.21 -13.12 3.48
N LYS A 31 -12.36 -12.94 4.78
CA LYS A 31 -13.50 -13.43 5.58
C LYS A 31 -14.53 -12.35 5.86
N GLN A 32 -14.28 -11.11 5.46
CA GLN A 32 -15.15 -9.98 5.73
C GLN A 32 -15.66 -9.39 4.43
N THR A 33 -16.97 -9.17 4.36
CA THR A 33 -17.57 -8.48 3.22
C THR A 33 -17.42 -6.97 3.33
N THR A 34 -17.38 -6.30 2.18
CA THR A 34 -17.36 -4.85 2.06
C THR A 34 -18.60 -4.38 1.30
N SER A 35 -19.10 -3.18 1.64
CA SER A 35 -20.21 -2.52 0.93
C SER A 35 -19.72 -1.60 -0.18
N ILE A 36 -18.42 -1.58 -0.46
CA ILE A 36 -17.82 -0.78 -1.53
C ILE A 36 -18.10 -1.49 -2.86
N THR A 37 -18.72 -0.78 -3.80
CA THR A 37 -19.03 -1.31 -5.13
C THR A 37 -17.74 -1.67 -5.86
N SER A 38 -17.71 -2.84 -6.51
CA SER A 38 -16.53 -3.39 -7.22
C SER A 38 -15.32 -3.73 -6.35
N ALA A 39 -15.42 -3.62 -5.02
CA ALA A 39 -14.37 -4.11 -4.12
C ALA A 39 -14.49 -5.62 -3.88
N LEU A 40 -13.35 -6.30 -3.78
CA LEU A 40 -13.26 -7.70 -3.40
C LEU A 40 -13.21 -7.82 -1.87
N ASP A 41 -12.08 -7.44 -1.28
CA ASP A 41 -11.82 -7.60 0.15
C ASP A 41 -11.41 -6.29 0.81
N PRO A 42 -11.86 -6.03 2.06
CA PRO A 42 -11.43 -4.88 2.81
C PRO A 42 -9.94 -5.01 3.19
N ILE A 43 -9.29 -3.87 3.34
CA ILE A 43 -7.86 -3.79 3.66
C ILE A 43 -7.62 -3.15 5.04
N GLY A 44 -6.53 -3.59 5.67
CA GLY A 44 -6.03 -3.04 6.92
C GLY A 44 -4.58 -3.45 7.16
N THR A 45 -4.11 -3.31 8.38
CA THR A 45 -2.81 -3.84 8.79
C THR A 45 -2.95 -4.89 9.88
N TYR A 46 -2.11 -5.92 9.82
CA TYR A 46 -2.03 -6.99 10.81
C TYR A 46 -0.87 -6.77 11.76
N LYS A 47 -1.01 -7.15 13.03
CA LYS A 47 0.13 -7.14 13.97
C LYS A 47 1.20 -8.18 13.65
N SER A 48 0.80 -9.27 13.01
CA SER A 48 1.68 -10.35 12.54
C SER A 48 1.12 -10.94 11.25
N PHE A 49 2.00 -11.39 10.36
CA PHE A 49 1.64 -12.08 9.13
C PHE A 49 1.59 -13.61 9.26
N SER A 50 1.96 -14.19 10.41
CA SER A 50 2.08 -15.66 10.57
C SER A 50 0.79 -16.42 10.26
N ASP A 51 -0.36 -15.86 10.63
CA ASP A 51 -1.67 -16.46 10.37
C ASP A 51 -2.34 -15.95 9.08
N TYR A 52 -1.68 -15.02 8.37
CA TYR A 52 -2.21 -14.27 7.23
C TYR A 52 -1.14 -14.13 6.14
N VAL A 53 -0.55 -15.28 5.77
CA VAL A 53 0.69 -15.33 4.98
C VAL A 53 0.49 -14.77 3.59
N ASN A 54 -0.59 -15.16 2.89
CA ASN A 54 -0.88 -14.70 1.53
C ASN A 54 -1.60 -13.36 1.55
N GLU A 55 -2.47 -13.15 2.54
CA GLU A 55 -3.25 -11.92 2.72
C GLU A 55 -2.36 -10.70 2.95
N THR A 56 -1.15 -10.88 3.49
CA THR A 56 -0.15 -9.82 3.70
C THR A 56 0.92 -9.73 2.62
N GLN A 57 0.85 -10.56 1.57
CA GLN A 57 1.79 -10.57 0.47
C GLN A 57 1.25 -9.85 -0.75
N TRP A 58 2.12 -9.08 -1.38
CA TRP A 58 1.79 -8.28 -2.55
C TRP A 58 2.85 -8.46 -3.63
N THR A 59 2.45 -8.51 -4.89
CA THR A 59 3.36 -8.42 -6.03
C THR A 59 3.38 -6.99 -6.54
N ILE A 60 4.56 -6.39 -6.68
CA ILE A 60 4.70 -5.07 -7.32
C ILE A 60 4.64 -5.25 -8.84
N GLY A 61 3.58 -4.75 -9.47
CA GLY A 61 3.43 -4.65 -10.91
C GLY A 61 4.07 -3.37 -11.46
N LEU A 62 4.70 -3.47 -12.62
CA LEU A 62 5.24 -2.32 -13.36
C LEU A 62 4.11 -1.65 -14.16
N VAL A 63 3.86 -0.35 -13.92
CA VAL A 63 3.00 0.49 -14.76
C VAL A 63 3.87 1.46 -15.56
N GLU A 64 4.62 2.31 -14.86
CA GLU A 64 5.60 3.24 -15.45
C GLU A 64 6.83 3.32 -14.57
N SER A 65 8.02 3.29 -15.18
CA SER A 65 9.29 3.39 -14.46
C SER A 65 10.15 4.53 -15.02
N SER A 66 10.84 5.21 -14.11
CA SER A 66 11.89 6.19 -14.37
C SER A 66 13.27 5.55 -14.59
N GLY A 67 13.35 4.22 -14.49
CA GLY A 67 14.56 3.42 -14.73
C GLY A 67 14.44 2.46 -15.92
N ASP A 68 15.12 1.32 -15.83
CA ASP A 68 15.16 0.28 -16.87
C ASP A 68 14.05 -0.78 -16.74
N GLY A 69 13.15 -0.61 -15.77
CA GLY A 69 12.06 -1.57 -15.48
C GLY A 69 12.49 -2.80 -14.68
N SER A 70 13.73 -2.88 -14.18
CA SER A 70 14.19 -3.98 -13.33
C SER A 70 13.94 -3.74 -11.84
N SER A 71 14.26 -2.54 -11.38
CA SER A 71 14.17 -2.11 -9.98
C SER A 71 13.19 -0.96 -9.85
N VAL A 72 12.59 -0.83 -8.67
CA VAL A 72 11.64 0.26 -8.38
C VAL A 72 12.43 1.51 -7.99
N TYR A 73 12.05 2.65 -8.56
CA TYR A 73 12.63 3.95 -8.25
C TYR A 73 11.58 4.90 -7.65
N SER A 74 12.05 5.92 -6.92
CA SER A 74 11.18 6.98 -6.44
C SER A 74 10.57 7.75 -7.63
N GLY A 75 9.26 7.90 -7.63
CA GLY A 75 8.48 8.50 -8.71
C GLY A 75 7.84 7.47 -9.65
N ASP A 76 8.20 6.19 -9.53
CA ASP A 76 7.60 5.15 -10.35
C ASP A 76 6.13 4.92 -10.00
N THR A 77 5.33 4.57 -11.02
CA THR A 77 3.93 4.19 -10.86
C THR A 77 3.81 2.67 -10.92
N ILE A 78 3.12 2.10 -9.95
CA ILE A 78 3.02 0.66 -9.73
C ILE A 78 1.57 0.21 -9.51
N THR A 79 1.34 -1.09 -9.64
CA THR A 79 0.21 -1.78 -9.00
C THR A 79 0.72 -2.67 -7.87
N LEU A 80 -0.18 -3.01 -6.93
CA LEU A 80 0.08 -3.97 -5.86
C LEU A 80 -1.00 -5.04 -5.92
N VAL A 81 -0.66 -6.24 -6.38
CA VAL A 81 -1.60 -7.37 -6.48
C VAL A 81 -1.47 -8.24 -5.24
N ASN A 82 -2.56 -8.48 -4.51
CA ASN A 82 -2.53 -9.33 -3.33
C ASN A 82 -2.42 -10.82 -3.70
N ALA A 83 -1.62 -11.57 -2.96
CA ALA A 83 -1.38 -12.98 -3.24
C ALA A 83 -2.56 -13.91 -2.87
N SER A 84 -3.53 -13.45 -2.08
CA SER A 84 -4.66 -14.26 -1.60
C SER A 84 -5.88 -14.17 -2.52
N ASP A 85 -6.30 -12.96 -2.90
CA ASP A 85 -7.50 -12.74 -3.75
C ASP A 85 -7.17 -12.40 -5.22
N GLY A 86 -5.90 -12.10 -5.54
CA GLY A 86 -5.48 -11.67 -6.87
C GLY A 86 -5.92 -10.25 -7.26
N GLY A 87 -6.49 -9.48 -6.32
CA GLY A 87 -6.96 -8.12 -6.55
C GLY A 87 -5.85 -7.07 -6.41
N ASN A 88 -6.00 -5.96 -7.14
CA ASN A 88 -5.15 -4.79 -7.01
C ASN A 88 -5.57 -3.97 -5.78
N LEU A 89 -4.58 -3.46 -5.03
CA LEU A 89 -4.80 -2.39 -4.06
C LEU A 89 -5.41 -1.18 -4.77
N ALA A 90 -6.57 -0.73 -4.33
CA ALA A 90 -7.33 0.32 -5.00
C ALA A 90 -7.89 1.36 -4.05
N LEU A 91 -7.84 2.62 -4.46
CA LEU A 91 -8.55 3.73 -3.84
C LEU A 91 -9.85 3.98 -4.61
N PHE A 92 -10.98 4.04 -3.89
CA PHE A 92 -12.31 4.23 -4.49
C PHE A 92 -12.74 5.69 -4.38
N ASN A 93 -12.51 6.47 -5.44
CA ASN A 93 -12.74 7.91 -5.49
C ASN A 93 -14.19 8.31 -5.83
N SER A 94 -15.09 7.34 -6.04
CA SER A 94 -16.55 7.57 -6.08
C SER A 94 -17.14 7.97 -4.72
N TYR A 95 -16.47 7.62 -3.63
CA TYR A 95 -16.92 7.93 -2.28
C TYR A 95 -16.30 9.26 -1.81
N ALA A 96 -17.14 10.20 -1.37
CA ALA A 96 -16.64 11.46 -0.82
C ALA A 96 -15.74 11.20 0.39
N PRO A 97 -14.57 11.87 0.48
CA PRO A 97 -13.66 11.64 1.60
C PRO A 97 -14.29 12.18 2.88
N SER A 98 -14.50 11.32 3.87
CA SER A 98 -14.86 11.75 5.21
C SER A 98 -13.60 12.18 5.98
N ASP A 99 -13.73 12.47 7.28
CA ASP A 99 -12.57 12.59 8.17
C ASP A 99 -11.73 11.30 8.19
N SER A 100 -12.30 10.18 7.73
CA SER A 100 -11.62 8.90 7.57
C SER A 100 -10.87 8.74 6.24
N GLY A 101 -10.96 9.69 5.29
CA GLY A 101 -10.31 9.60 3.96
C GLY A 101 -11.13 8.86 2.90
N TYR A 102 -10.50 8.54 1.77
CA TYR A 102 -11.08 7.73 0.69
C TYR A 102 -11.02 6.24 1.02
N PRO A 103 -12.08 5.46 0.77
CA PRO A 103 -12.03 4.02 0.98
C PRO A 103 -10.93 3.34 0.16
N VAL A 104 -10.26 2.37 0.77
CA VAL A 104 -9.27 1.51 0.10
C VAL A 104 -9.69 0.07 0.32
N ALA A 105 -9.57 -0.74 -0.72
CA ALA A 105 -9.85 -2.17 -0.71
C ALA A 105 -9.08 -2.82 -1.89
N THR A 106 -9.24 -4.11 -2.11
CA THR A 106 -8.80 -4.75 -3.36
C THR A 106 -9.90 -4.74 -4.42
N THR A 107 -9.51 -4.82 -5.70
CA THR A 107 -10.43 -4.94 -6.82
C THR A 107 -9.81 -5.68 -8.01
N THR A 108 -10.65 -6.25 -8.86
CA THR A 108 -10.27 -6.70 -10.21
C THR A 108 -10.79 -5.76 -11.30
N ASP A 109 -11.53 -4.72 -10.94
CA ASP A 109 -12.03 -3.70 -11.85
C ASP A 109 -10.91 -2.70 -12.15
N THR A 110 -10.34 -2.79 -13.35
CA THR A 110 -9.25 -1.93 -13.80
C THR A 110 -9.70 -0.83 -14.75
N ASP A 111 -10.99 -0.82 -15.13
CA ASP A 111 -11.53 0.04 -16.18
C ASP A 111 -12.43 1.14 -15.63
N ASP A 112 -12.88 1.04 -14.36
CA ASP A 112 -13.66 2.08 -13.70
C ASP A 112 -12.81 3.31 -13.36
N ALA A 113 -13.14 4.46 -13.96
CA ALA A 113 -12.50 5.75 -13.70
C ALA A 113 -12.69 6.27 -12.26
N LEU A 114 -13.57 5.66 -11.48
CA LEU A 114 -13.80 5.93 -10.06
C LEU A 114 -13.05 4.98 -9.12
N VAL A 115 -12.15 4.16 -9.68
CA VAL A 115 -11.29 3.22 -8.97
C VAL A 115 -9.84 3.43 -9.43
N THR A 116 -8.98 3.81 -8.49
CA THR A 116 -7.57 4.08 -8.75
C THR A 116 -6.70 2.94 -8.22
N ILE A 117 -6.19 2.11 -9.11
CA ILE A 117 -5.30 0.98 -8.79
C ILE A 117 -3.81 1.32 -8.88
N ASN A 118 -3.49 2.46 -9.50
CA ASN A 118 -2.12 2.91 -9.75
C ASN A 118 -1.63 3.74 -8.56
N TRP A 119 -0.46 3.38 -8.03
CA TRP A 119 0.18 4.05 -6.91
C TRP A 119 1.56 4.54 -7.31
N THR A 120 1.83 5.82 -7.12
CA THR A 120 3.17 6.38 -7.23
C THR A 120 3.93 6.13 -5.93
N ILE A 121 5.10 5.51 -6.01
CA ILE A 121 6.01 5.33 -4.88
C ILE A 121 6.89 6.57 -4.73
N ILE A 122 6.94 7.18 -3.55
CA ILE A 122 7.88 8.26 -3.24
C ILE A 122 8.73 7.85 -2.04
N ILE A 123 10.06 7.84 -2.24
CA ILE A 123 11.02 7.59 -1.17
C ILE A 123 11.12 8.83 -0.29
N THR A 124 10.95 8.66 1.01
CA THR A 124 11.02 9.73 2.01
C THR A 124 12.23 9.63 2.93
N THR A 125 12.93 8.50 2.92
CA THR A 125 14.23 8.39 3.60
C THR A 125 15.20 9.40 3.02
N LYS A 126 15.81 10.19 3.90
CA LYS A 126 16.87 11.12 3.50
C LYS A 126 18.09 10.32 3.05
N LYS A 127 18.44 10.45 1.78
CA LYS A 127 19.64 9.83 1.18
C LYS A 127 20.75 10.85 0.96
N SER A 128 22.01 10.42 1.11
CA SER A 128 23.16 11.16 0.61
C SER A 128 23.37 10.83 -0.87
N GLY A 129 23.49 11.86 -1.73
CA GLY A 129 23.73 11.67 -3.16
C GLY A 129 22.47 11.62 -4.02
N LYS A 130 22.56 10.95 -5.18
CA LYS A 130 21.52 10.89 -6.24
C LYS A 130 20.88 9.51 -6.37
N ASP A 131 20.98 8.64 -5.36
CA ASP A 131 20.36 7.31 -5.42
C ASP A 131 18.84 7.43 -5.29
N VAL A 132 18.16 7.23 -6.42
CA VAL A 132 16.70 7.27 -6.54
C VAL A 132 16.07 5.87 -6.47
N GLY A 133 16.86 4.80 -6.38
CA GLY A 133 16.37 3.42 -6.32
C GLY A 133 15.83 3.07 -4.94
N LEU A 134 14.72 2.33 -4.87
CA LEU A 134 14.10 1.91 -3.63
C LEU A 134 14.86 0.73 -3.00
N ASN A 135 15.46 0.95 -1.83
CA ASN A 135 16.04 -0.11 -1.00
C ASN A 135 15.04 -0.61 0.04
N TYR A 136 15.21 -1.84 0.53
CA TYR A 136 14.38 -2.39 1.62
C TYR A 136 14.50 -1.63 2.95
N GLU A 137 15.52 -0.78 3.11
CA GLU A 137 15.68 0.08 4.30
C GLU A 137 14.97 1.43 4.19
N ASP A 138 14.43 1.76 3.02
CA ASP A 138 13.81 3.04 2.76
C ASP A 138 12.36 3.10 3.24
N ASN A 139 11.99 4.27 3.75
CA ASN A 139 10.63 4.68 4.01
C ASN A 139 10.03 5.25 2.73
N ILE A 140 8.77 4.93 2.49
CA ILE A 140 8.00 5.37 1.35
C ILE A 140 6.66 5.95 1.77
N ILE A 141 6.08 6.75 0.88
CA ILE A 141 4.65 6.99 0.80
C ILE A 141 4.14 6.44 -0.53
N LEU A 142 2.88 6.00 -0.54
CA LEU A 142 2.17 5.51 -1.71
C LEU A 142 1.06 6.50 -2.05
N VAL A 143 1.08 7.05 -3.27
CA VAL A 143 0.18 8.12 -3.69
C VAL A 143 -0.68 7.66 -4.87
N ALA A 144 -1.99 7.60 -4.69
CA ALA A 144 -2.96 7.38 -5.76
C ALA A 144 -3.39 8.73 -6.33
N ASN A 145 -3.12 8.97 -7.61
CA ASN A 145 -3.52 10.19 -8.31
C ASN A 145 -4.77 9.92 -9.15
N PHE A 146 -5.79 10.77 -9.05
CA PHE A 146 -7.04 10.63 -9.79
C PHE A 146 -7.64 12.00 -10.10
N ASN A 147 -8.07 12.20 -11.35
CA ASN A 147 -8.46 13.52 -11.85
C ASN A 147 -7.35 14.56 -11.54
N ASN A 148 -7.70 15.64 -10.84
CA ASN A 148 -6.77 16.66 -10.37
C ASN A 148 -6.48 16.55 -8.85
N LEU A 149 -6.71 15.39 -8.26
CA LEU A 149 -6.62 15.12 -6.82
C LEU A 149 -5.69 13.93 -6.54
N ALA A 150 -5.37 13.75 -5.26
CA ALA A 150 -4.58 12.61 -4.80
C ALA A 150 -5.04 12.12 -3.41
N GLY A 151 -4.75 10.85 -3.14
CA GLY A 151 -4.85 10.23 -1.82
C GLY A 151 -3.57 9.47 -1.48
N VAL A 152 -3.12 9.56 -0.24
CA VAL A 152 -1.93 8.86 0.28
C VAL A 152 -2.37 7.68 1.13
N LEU A 153 -1.79 6.51 0.90
CA LEU A 153 -2.10 5.32 1.70
C LEU A 153 -1.72 5.58 3.17
N ASP A 154 -2.68 5.45 4.07
CA ASP A 154 -2.53 5.85 5.48
C ASP A 154 -3.28 4.88 6.39
N THR A 155 -2.68 4.48 7.51
CA THR A 155 -3.43 3.77 8.56
C THR A 155 -4.27 4.76 9.35
N ASN A 156 -5.60 4.61 9.30
CA ASN A 156 -6.52 5.55 9.90
C ASN A 156 -7.64 4.84 10.67
N GLY A 157 -7.51 4.85 12.01
CA GLY A 157 -8.48 4.26 12.93
C GLY A 157 -8.08 2.88 13.44
N ALA A 158 -8.66 2.50 14.58
CA ALA A 158 -8.46 1.18 15.16
C ALA A 158 -9.19 0.11 14.34
N GLY A 159 -8.57 -1.06 14.20
CA GLY A 159 -9.25 -2.26 13.70
C GLY A 159 -10.32 -2.69 14.71
N ASN A 160 -11.53 -2.13 14.56
CA ASN A 160 -12.60 -2.28 15.55
C ASN A 160 -13.10 -3.74 15.69
N ASN A 161 -12.77 -4.62 14.74
CA ASN A 161 -13.02 -6.05 14.79
C ASN A 161 -11.81 -6.80 14.25
N LYS A 162 -11.38 -7.87 14.94
CA LYS A 162 -10.28 -8.75 14.49
C LYS A 162 -10.52 -9.16 13.02
N PRO A 163 -9.49 -9.15 12.17
CA PRO A 163 -8.10 -9.37 12.58
C PRO A 163 -7.16 -8.15 12.45
N PHE A 164 -7.64 -7.01 11.96
CA PHE A 164 -6.78 -5.84 11.75
C PHE A 164 -6.40 -5.16 13.08
N GLN A 165 -5.16 -4.69 13.14
CA GLN A 165 -4.67 -3.76 14.15
C GLN A 165 -5.11 -2.34 13.82
N TYR A 166 -4.93 -1.92 12.55
CA TYR A 166 -5.36 -0.61 12.05
C TYR A 166 -6.14 -0.76 10.74
N LEU A 167 -7.11 0.12 10.54
CA LEU A 167 -7.77 0.29 9.24
C LEU A 167 -6.89 1.13 8.31
N VAL A 168 -7.11 1.03 7.01
CA VAL A 168 -6.32 1.74 6.00
C VAL A 168 -7.23 2.54 5.06
N THR A 169 -6.78 3.72 4.65
CA THR A 169 -7.51 4.68 3.85
C THR A 169 -6.59 5.40 2.86
N GLY A 170 -7.19 6.10 1.90
CA GLY A 170 -6.55 7.15 1.11
C GLY A 170 -6.71 8.49 1.83
N SER A 171 -5.69 8.93 2.54
CA SER A 171 -5.68 10.20 3.26
C SER A 171 -5.39 11.38 2.33
N ARG A 172 -5.93 12.55 2.68
CA ARG A 172 -5.56 13.84 2.04
C ARG A 172 -4.27 14.43 2.62
N LEU A 173 -3.75 13.84 3.69
CA LEU A 173 -2.50 14.22 4.35
C LEU A 173 -1.48 13.10 4.17
N ALA A 174 -0.24 13.46 3.83
CA ALA A 174 0.79 12.47 3.50
C ALA A 174 1.24 11.60 4.69
N ASN A 175 1.15 12.13 5.92
CA ASN A 175 1.40 11.40 7.16
C ASN A 175 0.79 12.19 8.31
N ARG A 176 -0.36 11.75 8.84
CA ARG A 176 -1.19 12.59 9.72
C ARG A 176 -0.64 12.71 11.14
N ASP A 177 -0.03 11.65 11.66
CA ASP A 177 0.28 11.52 13.10
C ASP A 177 1.62 10.83 13.38
N GLY A 178 2.60 11.04 12.50
CA GLY A 178 4.00 10.65 12.76
C GLY A 178 4.31 9.19 12.46
N GLY A 179 3.61 8.58 11.50
CA GLY A 179 3.92 7.24 10.99
C GLY A 179 2.79 6.59 10.19
N SER A 180 1.55 7.08 10.29
CA SER A 180 0.37 6.50 9.63
C SER A 180 0.47 6.42 8.11
N GLY A 181 1.07 7.42 7.47
CA GLY A 181 1.32 7.42 6.03
C GLY A 181 2.67 6.87 5.62
N THR A 182 3.52 6.48 6.58
CA THR A 182 4.89 6.02 6.31
C THR A 182 4.94 4.50 6.27
N TRP A 183 5.44 3.98 5.15
CA TRP A 183 5.53 2.55 4.89
C TRP A 183 6.96 2.11 4.58
N LYS A 184 7.24 0.82 4.75
CA LYS A 184 8.52 0.18 4.40
C LYS A 184 8.27 -1.13 3.68
N VAL A 185 8.96 -1.35 2.58
CA VAL A 185 8.88 -2.62 1.83
C VAL A 185 9.79 -3.65 2.49
N LEU A 186 9.30 -4.87 2.65
CA LEU A 186 10.02 -5.99 3.23
C LEU A 186 10.09 -7.14 2.22
N THR A 187 11.16 -7.92 2.29
CA THR A 187 11.25 -9.18 1.55
C THR A 187 10.29 -10.21 2.15
N VAL A 188 9.68 -11.03 1.30
CA VAL A 188 9.07 -12.27 1.76
C VAL A 188 10.21 -13.25 2.01
N GLN A 189 10.57 -13.47 3.28
CA GLN A 189 11.43 -14.60 3.62
C GLN A 189 10.69 -15.89 3.25
N GLY A 190 11.36 -16.76 2.49
CA GLY A 190 10.87 -18.09 2.14
C GLY A 190 10.92 -19.04 3.32
#